data_AF-A0A2U3EI31-F1
#
_entry.id   AF-A0A2U3EI31-F1
#
_cell.length_a   1.000
_cell.length_b   1.000
_cell.length_c   1.000
_cell.angle_alpha   90.00
_cell.angle_beta   90.00
_cell.angle_gamma   90.00
#
_symmetry.space_group_name_H-M   'P 1'
#
loop_
_entity.id
_entity.type
_entity.pdbx_description
1 polymer ?
#
loop_
_entity_poly.entity_id
_entity_poly.type
_entity_poly.pdbx_seq_one_letter_code
_entity_poly.pdbx_strand_id
1 'polypeptide(L)'
;MEAFEAELAKATNPGNGDLLGAVGMVIDNNGETERFSASVEIRNFLYRHAAGRQLLDTDSPPLDPDCTISLTSAGKFFTNIAALQLVERGILMLDEPISKHLPEIEKCLLVEEVDEEIRLRRPTHDVTLRHLLLSTGGMGTPDTYQARFGSEDRVPPPDFPDDAHPLARNVFTHLFFEPGEGFEYGSGLYCVQLLVERLGDKDRFFQYVDHHIFGALGMTASTYRPALVPHVWNRRLQMVERKVDASATDGKACLVPRDKDTYGLTCSISDLARLFGDIMSPDCKLLQRQEHRDLLFTPQLTPGSQAHQSLLAETTNYGFLLPLEQGVSHEVSWALTPPPAMNWTAAGAFVEEDGTLPGTGIPKGTVAFEGHPNIIWTMNRERGRMMLFGTQLLPGYDVKAHNLAVRFLYDAWRTFG
;
A
#
# COMPACT_ATOMS: atom_id res chain seq x y z
N MET A 1 -16.63 4.35 18.81
CA MET A 1 -15.44 3.47 18.92
C MET A 1 -15.63 2.28 19.86
N GLU A 2 -16.41 2.38 20.94
CA GLU A 2 -16.62 1.28 21.92
C GLU A 2 -16.96 -0.10 21.30
N ALA A 3 -17.84 -0.13 20.29
CA ALA A 3 -18.23 -1.37 19.62
C ALA A 3 -17.02 -2.04 18.93
N PHE A 4 -16.21 -1.26 18.20
CA PHE A 4 -14.97 -1.73 17.61
C PHE A 4 -13.98 -2.23 18.68
N GLU A 5 -13.78 -1.48 19.76
CA GLU A 5 -12.86 -1.88 20.84
C GLU A 5 -13.28 -3.21 21.48
N ALA A 6 -14.58 -3.43 21.70
CA ALA A 6 -15.10 -4.69 22.21
C ALA A 6 -14.87 -5.87 21.24
N GLU A 7 -15.10 -5.65 19.93
CA GLU A 7 -14.84 -6.67 18.90
C GLU A 7 -13.34 -6.98 18.78
N LEU A 8 -12.49 -5.96 18.81
CA LEU A 8 -11.03 -6.11 18.78
C LEU A 8 -10.51 -6.84 20.03
N ALA A 9 -11.00 -6.51 21.22
CA ALA A 9 -10.64 -7.20 22.46
C ALA A 9 -11.03 -8.69 22.41
N LYS A 10 -12.18 -9.01 21.81
CA LYS A 10 -12.59 -10.40 21.57
C LYS A 10 -11.67 -11.08 20.56
N ALA A 11 -11.35 -10.45 19.43
CA ALA A 11 -10.51 -11.03 18.39
C ALA A 11 -9.07 -11.28 18.86
N THR A 12 -8.55 -10.41 19.73
CA THR A 12 -7.19 -10.50 20.27
C THR A 12 -7.10 -11.31 21.57
N ASN A 13 -8.19 -11.90 22.03
CA ASN A 13 -8.18 -12.79 23.18
C ASN A 13 -7.33 -14.05 22.87
N PRO A 14 -6.30 -14.37 23.68
CA PRO A 14 -5.45 -15.54 23.45
C PRO A 14 -6.20 -16.88 23.34
N GLY A 15 -7.39 -17.01 23.95
CA GLY A 15 -8.22 -18.22 23.85
C GLY A 15 -8.92 -18.40 22.50
N ASN A 16 -9.12 -17.33 21.74
CA ASN A 16 -9.79 -17.36 20.43
C ASN A 16 -8.79 -17.63 19.29
N GLY A 17 -7.58 -17.06 19.37
CA GLY A 17 -6.54 -17.23 18.34
C GLY A 17 -6.87 -16.52 17.01
N ASP A 18 -7.76 -15.54 17.03
CA ASP A 18 -8.19 -14.84 15.81
C ASP A 18 -7.16 -13.80 15.37
N LEU A 19 -6.65 -12.98 16.29
CA LEU A 19 -5.59 -12.01 16.01
C LEU A 19 -4.54 -12.06 17.12
N LEU A 20 -3.27 -11.89 16.74
CA LEU A 20 -2.21 -11.66 17.72
C LEU A 20 -2.38 -10.28 18.40
N GLY A 21 -2.59 -9.27 17.57
CA GLY A 21 -2.78 -7.89 17.99
C GLY A 21 -3.16 -7.01 16.81
N ALA A 22 -3.74 -5.86 17.10
CA ALA A 22 -4.03 -4.85 16.09
C ALA A 22 -4.04 -3.46 16.72
N VAL A 23 -3.80 -2.45 15.88
CA VAL A 23 -3.86 -1.04 16.24
C VAL A 23 -4.79 -0.30 15.28
N GLY A 24 -5.71 0.47 15.85
CA GLY A 24 -6.52 1.45 15.12
C GLY A 24 -6.06 2.86 15.48
N MET A 25 -5.87 3.71 14.48
CA MET A 25 -5.55 5.12 14.69
C MET A 25 -6.35 6.06 13.79
N VAL A 26 -6.66 7.24 14.32
CA VAL A 26 -7.23 8.36 13.58
C VAL A 26 -6.38 9.59 13.86
N ILE A 27 -5.90 10.20 12.78
CA ILE A 27 -5.06 11.39 12.80
C ILE A 27 -5.86 12.58 12.26
N ASP A 28 -5.71 13.72 12.93
CA ASP A 28 -6.28 15.02 12.57
C ASP A 28 -5.18 15.96 12.09
N ASN A 29 -5.38 16.55 10.91
CA ASN A 29 -4.51 17.58 10.38
C ASN A 29 -5.11 19.01 10.44
N ASN A 30 -6.36 19.13 10.90
CA ASN A 30 -7.05 20.41 11.10
C ASN A 30 -6.87 20.96 12.52
N GLY A 31 -6.40 20.15 13.47
CA GLY A 31 -6.11 20.58 14.84
C GLY A 31 -4.91 21.53 14.91
N GLU A 32 -4.95 22.48 15.85
CA GLU A 32 -3.77 23.26 16.22
C GLU A 32 -2.67 22.28 16.64
N THR A 33 -1.58 22.22 15.87
CA THR A 33 -0.37 21.55 16.34
C THR A 33 0.10 22.37 17.54
N GLU A 34 -0.20 21.92 18.76
CA GLU A 34 0.40 22.48 19.96
C GLU A 34 1.92 22.24 19.86
N ARG A 35 2.62 23.25 19.35
CA ARG A 35 4.09 23.28 19.27
C ARG A 35 4.64 23.46 20.68
N PHE A 36 4.60 22.42 21.49
CA PHE A 36 5.36 22.41 22.73
C PHE A 36 6.85 22.26 22.40
N SER A 37 7.62 23.27 22.80
CA SER A 37 9.08 23.42 22.82
C SER A 37 9.93 22.23 22.34
N ALA A 38 10.84 22.49 21.39
CA ALA A 38 12.11 21.79 21.07
C ALA A 38 12.12 20.24 20.88
N SER A 39 11.03 19.53 21.17
CA SER A 39 10.80 18.12 20.92
C SER A 39 9.44 18.00 20.25
N VAL A 40 9.44 17.86 18.93
CA VAL A 40 8.22 17.82 18.10
C VAL A 40 7.48 16.50 18.33
N GLU A 41 6.69 16.42 19.41
CA GLU A 41 5.56 15.48 19.49
C GLU A 41 4.39 16.12 18.75
N ILE A 42 4.19 15.72 17.49
CA ILE A 42 2.94 15.98 16.79
C ILE A 42 1.88 15.10 17.47
N ARG A 43 1.09 15.67 18.40
CA ARG A 43 -0.05 14.98 19.06
C ARG A 43 -1.33 15.08 18.23
N ASN A 44 -1.26 14.65 16.97
CA ASN A 44 -2.38 14.75 16.02
C ASN A 44 -3.35 13.56 16.11
N PHE A 45 -3.30 12.73 17.16
CA PHE A 45 -4.20 11.58 17.28
C PHE A 45 -5.56 11.99 17.88
N LEU A 46 -6.65 11.84 17.12
CA LEU A 46 -8.02 11.85 17.68
C LEU A 46 -8.38 10.51 18.33
N TYR A 47 -7.76 9.45 17.83
CA TYR A 47 -7.98 8.10 18.32
C TYR A 47 -6.70 7.30 18.14
N ARG A 48 -6.37 6.50 19.15
CA ARG A 48 -5.28 5.55 19.11
C ARG A 48 -5.56 4.45 20.12
N HIS A 49 -5.78 3.25 19.62
CA HIS A 49 -6.08 2.10 20.45
C HIS A 49 -5.39 0.87 19.89
N ALA A 50 -4.75 0.10 20.77
CA ALA A 50 -4.19 -1.19 20.44
C ALA A 50 -4.66 -2.23 21.43
N ALA A 51 -4.87 -3.46 20.94
CA ALA A 51 -5.20 -4.60 21.78
C ALA A 51 -4.44 -5.84 21.30
N GLY A 52 -4.38 -6.85 22.18
CA GLY A 52 -3.61 -8.05 21.98
C GLY A 52 -2.19 -7.91 22.52
N ARG A 53 -1.28 -8.68 21.92
CA ARG A 53 0.11 -8.79 22.38
C ARG A 53 1.06 -8.50 21.25
N GLN A 54 2.28 -8.13 21.62
CA GLN A 54 3.31 -7.83 20.66
C GLN A 54 3.88 -9.08 19.98
N LEU A 55 4.09 -10.17 20.74
CA LEU A 55 4.63 -11.45 20.29
C LEU A 55 3.65 -12.59 20.60
N LEU A 56 3.79 -13.71 19.86
CA LEU A 56 2.95 -14.91 20.05
C LEU A 56 3.08 -15.55 21.44
N ASP A 57 4.24 -15.39 22.08
CA ASP A 57 4.53 -15.91 23.41
C ASP A 57 3.47 -15.49 24.43
N THR A 58 3.07 -16.42 25.29
CA THR A 58 1.90 -16.20 26.15
C THR A 58 2.08 -15.11 27.20
N ASP A 59 3.33 -14.90 27.61
CA ASP A 59 3.83 -13.90 28.55
C ASP A 59 4.30 -12.61 27.85
N SER A 60 4.13 -12.51 26.53
CA SER A 60 4.42 -11.28 25.78
C SER A 60 3.69 -10.08 26.40
N PRO A 61 4.33 -8.90 26.45
CA PRO A 61 3.65 -7.69 26.89
C PRO A 61 2.43 -7.38 26.00
N PRO A 62 1.46 -6.61 26.54
CA PRO A 62 0.41 -6.01 25.73
C PRO A 62 0.99 -5.26 24.54
N LEU A 63 0.26 -5.23 23.43
CA LEU A 63 0.67 -4.50 22.25
C LEU A 63 0.79 -3.00 22.57
N ASP A 64 1.98 -2.43 22.36
CA ASP A 64 2.20 -0.99 22.43
C ASP A 64 1.37 -0.29 21.32
N PRO A 65 0.55 0.71 21.64
CA PRO A 65 -0.10 1.53 20.62
C PRO A 65 0.88 2.23 19.66
N ASP A 66 2.16 2.38 20.04
CA ASP A 66 3.28 2.83 19.21
C ASP A 66 4.18 1.70 18.71
N CYS A 67 3.65 0.50 18.58
CA CYS A 67 4.34 -0.59 17.91
C CYS A 67 4.76 -0.22 16.48
N THR A 68 5.71 -0.99 15.95
CA THR A 68 6.08 -0.88 14.54
C THR A 68 5.37 -1.97 13.73
N ILE A 69 4.86 -1.62 12.56
CA ILE A 69 4.20 -2.55 11.64
C ILE A 69 4.91 -2.54 10.30
N SER A 70 5.06 -3.71 9.67
CA SER A 70 5.49 -3.77 8.27
C SER A 70 4.30 -3.42 7.38
N LEU A 71 4.44 -2.36 6.60
CA LEU A 71 3.37 -1.83 5.77
C LEU A 71 3.17 -2.66 4.51
N THR A 72 4.19 -3.37 4.04
CA THR A 72 4.17 -4.03 2.73
C THR A 72 3.66 -3.06 1.64
N SER A 73 2.63 -3.43 0.89
CA SER A 73 1.95 -2.59 -0.10
C SER A 73 1.39 -1.28 0.48
N ALA A 74 0.97 -1.23 1.75
CA ALA A 74 0.43 -0.02 2.36
C ALA A 74 1.43 1.15 2.39
N GLY A 75 2.73 0.86 2.20
CA GLY A 75 3.81 1.85 2.16
C GLY A 75 4.23 2.29 0.75
N LYS A 76 3.57 1.85 -0.33
CA LYS A 76 4.03 2.13 -1.70
C LYS A 76 4.09 3.64 -2.02
N PHE A 77 3.20 4.43 -1.44
CA PHE A 77 3.19 5.88 -1.67
C PHE A 77 4.47 6.58 -1.18
N PHE A 78 5.28 5.98 -0.29
CA PHE A 78 6.62 6.50 0.06
C PHE A 78 7.56 6.51 -1.15
N THR A 79 7.53 5.46 -1.96
CA THR A 79 8.28 5.38 -3.21
C THR A 79 7.84 6.49 -4.17
N ASN A 80 6.53 6.74 -4.25
CA ASN A 80 5.98 7.76 -5.12
C ASN A 80 6.35 9.17 -4.64
N ILE A 81 6.32 9.44 -3.32
CA ILE A 81 6.85 10.68 -2.74
C ILE A 81 8.33 10.86 -3.09
N ALA A 82 9.15 9.81 -2.96
CA ALA A 82 10.58 9.88 -3.27
C ALA A 82 10.84 10.24 -4.75
N ALA A 83 10.05 9.68 -5.68
CA ALA A 83 10.13 10.06 -7.09
C ALA A 83 9.65 11.48 -7.36
N LEU A 84 8.55 11.91 -6.72
CA LEU A 84 8.04 13.28 -6.83
C LEU A 84 9.01 14.32 -6.25
N GLN A 85 9.82 13.98 -5.25
CA GLN A 85 10.93 14.83 -4.79
C GLN A 85 11.97 15.07 -5.89
N LEU A 86 12.24 14.08 -6.75
CA LEU A 86 13.13 14.25 -7.90
C LEU A 86 12.47 15.07 -9.01
N VAL A 87 11.15 14.99 -9.16
CA VAL A 87 10.37 15.87 -10.06
C VAL A 87 10.45 17.33 -9.60
N GLU A 88 10.32 17.61 -8.29
CA GLU A 88 10.46 18.98 -7.76
C GLU A 88 11.82 19.61 -8.03
N ARG A 89 12.86 18.78 -8.03
CA ARG A 89 14.24 19.17 -8.33
C ARG A 89 14.52 19.29 -9.83
N GLY A 90 13.55 18.94 -10.69
CA GLY A 90 13.70 18.94 -12.16
C GLY A 90 14.63 17.84 -12.68
N ILE A 91 14.90 16.80 -11.89
CA ILE A 91 15.75 15.66 -12.27
C ILE A 91 14.94 14.64 -13.08
N LEU A 92 13.68 14.43 -12.68
CA LEU A 92 12.70 13.61 -13.39
C LEU A 92 11.57 14.49 -13.89
N MET A 93 10.92 14.05 -14.97
CA MET A 93 9.68 14.63 -15.47
C MET A 93 8.59 13.56 -15.46
N LEU A 94 7.35 13.95 -15.17
CA LEU A 94 6.23 13.01 -15.10
C LEU A 94 5.94 12.35 -16.46
N ASP A 95 6.06 13.13 -17.53
CA ASP A 95 5.56 12.76 -18.87
C ASP A 95 6.70 12.56 -19.90
N GLU A 96 7.96 12.54 -19.47
CA GLU A 96 9.08 12.13 -20.34
C GLU A 96 9.26 10.61 -20.32
N PRO A 97 9.72 10.00 -21.44
CA PRO A 97 10.12 8.59 -21.48
C PRO A 97 11.17 8.26 -20.43
N ILE A 98 10.90 7.23 -19.61
CA ILE A 98 11.86 6.82 -18.57
C ILE A 98 13.08 6.10 -19.14
N SER A 99 13.04 5.65 -20.40
CA SER A 99 14.13 4.93 -21.08
C SER A 99 15.44 5.72 -21.12
N LYS A 100 15.37 7.05 -21.07
CA LYS A 100 16.51 7.96 -20.89
C LYS A 100 17.33 7.67 -19.64
N HIS A 101 16.69 7.15 -18.59
CA HIS A 101 17.29 6.88 -17.28
C HIS A 101 17.25 5.39 -16.89
N LEU A 102 16.36 4.64 -17.53
CA LEU A 102 16.11 3.22 -17.32
C LEU A 102 16.01 2.50 -18.67
N PRO A 103 17.12 2.37 -19.42
CA PRO A 103 17.11 1.77 -20.77
C PRO A 103 16.63 0.32 -20.78
N GLU A 104 16.65 -0.38 -19.64
CA GLU A 104 16.06 -1.71 -19.48
C GLU A 104 14.58 -1.75 -19.86
N ILE A 105 13.84 -0.64 -19.72
CA ILE A 105 12.43 -0.59 -20.08
C ILE A 105 12.17 -0.90 -21.56
N GLU A 106 13.16 -0.67 -22.43
CA GLU A 106 13.08 -0.97 -23.87
C GLU A 106 13.00 -2.47 -24.18
N LYS A 107 13.36 -3.32 -23.20
CA LYS A 107 13.22 -4.77 -23.29
C LYS A 107 11.83 -5.25 -22.88
N CYS A 108 11.05 -4.42 -22.19
CA CYS A 108 9.69 -4.70 -21.77
C CYS A 108 8.71 -4.48 -22.93
N LEU A 109 8.62 -5.47 -23.81
CA LEU A 109 7.68 -5.53 -24.95
C LEU A 109 6.23 -5.76 -24.52
N LEU A 110 5.27 -5.44 -25.39
CA LEU A 110 3.86 -5.77 -25.24
C LEU A 110 3.60 -7.24 -25.57
N VAL A 111 2.84 -7.93 -24.71
CA VAL A 111 2.35 -9.29 -24.94
C VAL A 111 1.03 -9.25 -25.70
N GLU A 112 0.97 -9.93 -26.84
CA GLU A 112 -0.25 -10.15 -27.62
C GLU A 112 -0.48 -11.66 -27.77
N GLU A 113 -1.71 -12.11 -27.49
CA GLU A 113 -2.13 -13.48 -27.76
C GLU A 113 -3.03 -13.49 -28.99
N VAL A 114 -2.56 -14.11 -30.08
CA VAL A 114 -3.27 -14.21 -31.35
C VAL A 114 -3.30 -15.67 -31.76
N ASP A 115 -4.50 -16.23 -31.93
CA ASP A 115 -4.70 -17.65 -32.26
C ASP A 115 -3.95 -18.60 -31.29
N GLU A 116 -4.02 -18.32 -29.98
CA GLU A 116 -3.34 -19.03 -28.89
C GLU A 116 -1.79 -18.93 -28.89
N GLU A 117 -1.20 -18.20 -29.84
CA GLU A 117 0.24 -17.92 -29.90
C GLU A 117 0.59 -16.61 -29.22
N ILE A 118 1.62 -16.64 -28.37
CA ILE A 118 2.20 -15.44 -27.77
C ILE A 118 3.12 -14.74 -28.79
N ARG A 119 2.83 -13.46 -29.03
CA ARG A 119 3.65 -12.55 -29.82
C ARG A 119 4.09 -11.39 -28.96
N LEU A 120 5.32 -10.94 -29.19
CA LEU A 120 5.89 -9.78 -28.51
C LEU A 120 6.15 -8.69 -29.53
N ARG A 121 5.68 -7.48 -29.25
CA ARG A 121 5.96 -6.30 -30.08
C ARG A 121 6.34 -5.10 -29.22
N ARG A 122 7.02 -4.13 -29.82
CA ARG A 122 7.29 -2.87 -29.12
C ARG A 122 5.97 -2.14 -28.82
N PRO A 123 5.83 -1.52 -27.65
CA PRO A 123 4.75 -0.57 -27.42
C PRO A 123 4.90 0.63 -28.37
N THR A 124 3.79 1.24 -28.72
CA THR A 124 3.74 2.45 -29.55
C THR A 124 3.96 3.73 -28.74
N HIS A 125 3.61 3.68 -27.44
CA HIS A 125 3.86 4.75 -26.48
C HIS A 125 5.00 4.38 -25.54
N ASP A 126 5.84 5.35 -25.21
CA ASP A 126 6.88 5.16 -24.20
C ASP A 126 6.28 5.08 -22.78
N VAL A 127 6.91 4.29 -21.91
CA VAL A 127 6.58 4.28 -20.48
C VAL A 127 7.11 5.57 -19.85
N THR A 128 6.25 6.29 -19.12
CA THR A 128 6.59 7.53 -18.40
C THR A 128 6.55 7.31 -16.89
N LEU A 129 7.11 8.24 -16.12
CA LEU A 129 7.00 8.18 -14.66
C LEU A 129 5.52 8.23 -14.22
N ARG A 130 4.69 9.05 -14.88
CA ARG A 130 3.25 9.12 -14.59
C ARG A 130 2.57 7.76 -14.75
N HIS A 131 2.90 7.01 -15.82
CA HIS A 131 2.35 5.67 -16.00
C HIS A 131 2.69 4.73 -14.84
N LEU A 132 3.92 4.80 -14.34
CA LEU A 132 4.35 3.97 -13.21
C LEU A 132 3.70 4.37 -11.89
N LEU A 133 3.57 5.67 -11.60
CA LEU A 133 2.94 6.18 -10.38
C LEU A 133 1.44 5.82 -10.30
N LEU A 134 0.80 5.62 -11.46
CA LEU A 134 -0.64 5.38 -11.58
C LEU A 134 -1.01 3.93 -11.91
N SER A 135 -0.05 3.00 -11.91
CA SER A 135 -0.30 1.60 -12.29
C SER A 135 -0.88 1.44 -13.70
N THR A 136 -0.53 2.35 -14.61
CA THR A 136 -0.92 2.32 -16.04
C THR A 136 0.27 2.03 -16.96
N GLY A 137 1.38 1.53 -16.41
CA GLY A 137 2.57 1.15 -17.18
C GLY A 137 2.49 -0.22 -17.87
N GLY A 138 1.59 -1.10 -17.43
CA GLY A 138 1.33 -2.40 -18.06
C GLY A 138 2.16 -3.58 -17.55
N MET A 139 3.11 -3.38 -16.64
CA MET A 139 3.87 -4.48 -16.04
C MET A 139 3.02 -5.23 -15.00
N GLY A 140 2.83 -6.53 -15.20
CA GLY A 140 2.16 -7.42 -14.25
C GLY A 140 3.09 -7.96 -13.15
N THR A 141 2.64 -9.05 -12.57
CA THR A 141 3.31 -9.91 -11.58
C THR A 141 3.22 -11.38 -12.01
N PRO A 142 4.05 -12.29 -11.45
CA PRO A 142 3.92 -13.72 -11.74
C PRO A 142 2.49 -14.27 -11.60
N ASP A 143 1.76 -13.84 -10.56
CA ASP A 143 0.36 -14.25 -10.33
C ASP A 143 -0.58 -13.78 -11.45
N THR A 144 -0.41 -12.55 -11.94
CA THR A 144 -1.25 -12.02 -13.04
C THR A 144 -0.91 -12.67 -14.39
N TYR A 145 0.35 -13.05 -14.61
CA TYR A 145 0.75 -13.85 -15.77
C TYR A 145 0.13 -15.25 -15.70
N GLN A 146 0.18 -15.89 -14.53
CA GLN A 146 -0.48 -17.16 -14.28
C GLN A 146 -1.98 -17.08 -14.54
N ALA A 147 -2.65 -16.03 -14.04
CA ALA A 147 -4.09 -15.84 -14.22
C ALA A 147 -4.48 -15.59 -15.68
N ARG A 148 -3.71 -14.77 -16.41
CA ARG A 148 -4.02 -14.36 -17.78
C ARG A 148 -3.66 -15.42 -18.83
N PHE A 149 -2.55 -16.12 -18.63
CA PHE A 149 -1.98 -17.02 -19.64
C PHE A 149 -2.02 -18.50 -19.24
N GLY A 150 -2.44 -18.83 -18.01
CA GLY A 150 -2.50 -20.19 -17.47
C GLY A 150 -1.15 -20.76 -16.99
N SER A 151 -0.05 -20.05 -17.25
CA SER A 151 1.29 -20.36 -16.77
C SER A 151 2.15 -19.09 -16.79
N GLU A 152 2.91 -18.83 -15.73
CA GLU A 152 3.90 -17.74 -15.70
C GLU A 152 5.01 -17.90 -16.75
N ASP A 153 5.30 -19.15 -17.16
CA ASP A 153 6.34 -19.48 -18.14
C ASP A 153 5.86 -19.41 -19.59
N ARG A 154 4.55 -19.22 -19.83
CA ARG A 154 3.99 -19.18 -21.19
C ARG A 154 4.50 -18.00 -22.00
N VAL A 155 4.85 -16.89 -21.32
CA VAL A 155 5.46 -15.72 -21.93
C VAL A 155 6.94 -15.73 -21.56
N PRO A 156 7.87 -15.73 -22.53
CA PRO A 156 9.30 -15.66 -22.20
C PRO A 156 9.60 -14.34 -21.48
N PRO A 157 10.54 -14.32 -20.51
CA PRO A 157 10.89 -13.10 -19.80
C PRO A 157 11.59 -12.09 -20.73
N PRO A 158 11.62 -10.79 -20.39
CA PRO A 158 12.39 -9.82 -21.15
C PRO A 158 13.88 -10.18 -21.25
N ASP A 159 14.44 -10.01 -22.44
CA ASP A 159 15.84 -10.33 -22.74
C ASP A 159 16.80 -9.23 -22.24
N PHE A 160 17.21 -9.37 -20.97
CA PHE A 160 18.18 -8.49 -20.32
C PHE A 160 19.61 -9.01 -20.45
N PRO A 161 20.61 -8.13 -20.62
CA PRO A 161 22.02 -8.54 -20.58
C PRO A 161 22.42 -9.00 -19.18
N ASP A 162 23.51 -9.78 -19.10
CA ASP A 162 23.91 -10.40 -17.83
C ASP A 162 24.29 -9.40 -16.73
N ASP A 163 24.77 -8.22 -17.13
CA ASP A 163 25.15 -7.12 -16.24
C ASP A 163 23.99 -6.16 -15.93
N ALA A 164 22.77 -6.43 -16.41
CA ALA A 164 21.60 -5.63 -16.07
C ALA A 164 21.35 -5.64 -14.55
N HIS A 165 20.77 -4.54 -14.06
CA HIS A 165 20.50 -4.39 -12.63
C HIS A 165 19.64 -5.57 -12.10
N PRO A 166 19.97 -6.17 -10.94
CA PRO A 166 19.25 -7.34 -10.43
C PRO A 166 17.75 -7.12 -10.29
N LEU A 167 17.32 -5.89 -9.93
CA LEU A 167 15.90 -5.56 -9.85
C LEU A 167 15.21 -5.64 -11.21
N ALA A 168 15.86 -5.21 -12.29
CA ALA A 168 15.30 -5.34 -13.63
C ALA A 168 15.20 -6.82 -14.01
N ARG A 169 16.31 -7.57 -13.89
CA ARG A 169 16.39 -8.99 -14.24
C ARG A 169 15.37 -9.86 -13.50
N ASN A 170 15.07 -9.56 -12.25
CA ASN A 170 14.28 -10.44 -11.39
C ASN A 170 12.81 -10.02 -11.27
N VAL A 171 12.45 -8.80 -11.69
CA VAL A 171 11.13 -8.22 -11.38
C VAL A 171 10.45 -7.59 -12.58
N PHE A 172 11.19 -7.12 -13.59
CA PHE A 172 10.56 -6.48 -14.74
C PHE A 172 9.95 -7.54 -15.65
N THR A 173 8.73 -7.27 -16.10
CA THR A 173 7.98 -8.15 -17.02
C THR A 173 7.76 -7.45 -18.35
N HIS A 174 7.21 -8.20 -19.31
CA HIS A 174 6.55 -7.61 -20.47
C HIS A 174 5.28 -6.85 -20.05
N LEU A 175 4.71 -6.09 -20.99
CA LEU A 175 3.56 -5.22 -20.78
C LEU A 175 2.28 -5.90 -21.27
N PHE A 176 1.18 -5.64 -20.58
CA PHE A 176 -0.14 -6.20 -20.84
C PHE A 176 -1.03 -5.37 -21.77
N PHE A 177 -0.71 -4.09 -21.90
CA PHE A 177 -1.41 -3.09 -22.71
C PHE A 177 -0.45 -1.94 -23.04
N GLU A 178 -0.83 -1.09 -24.00
CA GLU A 178 -0.07 0.13 -24.31
C GLU A 178 0.01 1.03 -23.08
N PRO A 179 1.19 1.58 -22.72
CA PRO A 179 1.31 2.46 -21.56
C PRO A 179 0.29 3.60 -21.57
N GLY A 180 -0.51 3.71 -20.50
CA GLY A 180 -1.59 4.67 -20.37
C GLY A 180 -2.98 4.18 -20.83
N GLU A 181 -3.08 3.04 -21.52
CA GLU A 181 -4.34 2.51 -22.07
C GLU A 181 -4.96 1.39 -21.23
N GLY A 182 -4.39 1.06 -20.08
CA GLY A 182 -4.93 0.06 -19.16
C GLY A 182 -4.53 0.33 -17.72
N PHE A 183 -5.01 -0.53 -16.81
CA PHE A 183 -4.63 -0.53 -15.41
C PHE A 183 -4.14 -1.92 -15.03
N GLU A 184 -2.99 -2.00 -14.36
CA GLU A 184 -2.40 -3.23 -13.85
C GLU A 184 -1.61 -2.88 -12.59
N TYR A 185 -2.07 -3.38 -11.45
CA TYR A 185 -1.35 -3.24 -10.20
C TYR A 185 -0.22 -4.28 -10.11
N GLY A 186 0.86 -4.01 -10.84
CA GLY A 186 2.00 -4.91 -10.89
C GLY A 186 3.35 -4.27 -10.57
N SER A 187 4.38 -4.75 -11.27
CA SER A 187 5.78 -4.57 -10.89
C SER A 187 6.37 -3.18 -11.24
N GLY A 188 5.57 -2.29 -11.82
CA GLY A 188 6.00 -0.95 -12.24
C GLY A 188 6.62 -0.10 -11.12
N LEU A 189 6.21 -0.29 -9.87
CA LEU A 189 6.79 0.44 -8.74
C LEU A 189 8.30 0.19 -8.56
N TYR A 190 8.79 -0.99 -8.94
CA TYR A 190 10.22 -1.29 -8.84
C TYR A 190 11.04 -0.52 -9.89
N CYS A 191 10.44 -0.14 -11.02
CA CYS A 191 11.03 0.83 -11.93
C CYS A 191 11.20 2.19 -11.25
N VAL A 192 10.19 2.64 -10.48
CA VAL A 192 10.23 3.90 -9.72
C VAL A 192 11.35 3.87 -8.67
N GLN A 193 11.49 2.77 -7.94
CA GLN A 193 12.59 2.61 -6.97
C GLN A 193 13.97 2.68 -7.63
N LEU A 194 14.14 2.03 -8.79
CA LEU A 194 15.40 2.05 -9.53
C LEU A 194 15.71 3.42 -10.13
N LEU A 195 14.69 4.16 -10.59
CA LEU A 195 14.85 5.55 -11.02
C LEU A 195 15.33 6.43 -9.85
N VAL A 196 14.73 6.28 -8.67
CA VAL A 196 15.17 7.00 -7.46
C VAL A 196 16.58 6.60 -7.04
N GLU A 197 16.94 5.33 -7.15
CA GLU A 197 18.30 4.86 -6.86
C GLU A 197 19.33 5.44 -7.84
N ARG A 198 19.03 5.50 -9.14
CA ARG A 198 19.97 5.98 -10.17
C ARG A 198 20.13 7.49 -10.20
N LEU A 199 19.04 8.20 -9.96
CA LEU A 199 18.96 9.66 -10.15
C LEU A 199 18.90 10.41 -8.83
N GLY A 200 18.71 9.69 -7.73
CA GLY A 200 18.91 10.19 -6.40
C GLY A 200 20.39 10.47 -6.11
N ASP A 201 20.63 11.17 -5.03
CA ASP A 201 21.95 11.50 -4.48
C ASP A 201 22.45 10.41 -3.50
N LYS A 202 21.95 9.17 -3.62
CA LYS A 202 22.29 8.03 -2.76
C LYS A 202 22.49 6.77 -3.59
N ASP A 203 23.31 5.85 -3.09
CA ASP A 203 23.65 4.61 -3.80
C ASP A 203 22.51 3.59 -3.83
N ARG A 204 21.54 3.68 -2.90
CA ARG A 204 20.44 2.73 -2.75
C ARG A 204 19.13 3.45 -2.44
N PHE A 205 18.02 2.92 -2.97
CA PHE A 205 16.68 3.46 -2.71
C PHE A 205 16.37 3.68 -1.21
N PHE A 206 16.64 2.68 -0.36
CA PHE A 206 16.33 2.82 1.07
C PHE A 206 17.14 3.93 1.76
N GLN A 207 18.37 4.21 1.30
CA GLN A 207 19.18 5.31 1.85
C GLN A 207 18.60 6.67 1.46
N TYR A 208 18.01 6.75 0.26
CA TYR A 208 17.28 7.94 -0.18
C TYR A 208 16.08 8.18 0.73
N VAL A 209 15.26 7.17 0.98
CA VAL A 209 14.09 7.30 1.87
C VAL A 209 14.51 7.60 3.32
N ASP A 210 15.52 6.91 3.84
CA ASP A 210 16.06 7.15 5.20
C ASP A 210 16.47 8.63 5.38
N HIS A 211 17.10 9.23 4.36
CA HIS A 211 17.59 10.61 4.44
C HIS A 211 16.51 11.66 4.12
N HIS A 212 15.88 11.55 2.95
CA HIS A 212 15.00 12.58 2.39
C HIS A 212 13.55 12.50 2.84
N ILE A 213 13.15 11.41 3.50
CA ILE A 213 11.81 11.24 4.06
C ILE A 213 11.89 11.07 5.57
N PHE A 214 12.54 9.99 6.05
CA PHE A 214 12.55 9.73 7.50
C PHE A 214 13.35 10.78 8.26
N GLY A 215 14.56 11.11 7.79
CA GLY A 215 15.38 12.16 8.38
C GLY A 215 14.68 13.53 8.37
N ALA A 216 14.05 13.89 7.24
CA ALA A 216 13.34 15.17 7.08
C ALA A 216 12.16 15.34 8.07
N LEU A 217 11.49 14.23 8.42
CA LEU A 217 10.35 14.23 9.34
C LEU A 217 10.68 13.77 10.76
N GLY A 218 11.92 13.36 11.04
CA GLY A 218 12.30 12.79 12.33
C GLY A 218 11.68 11.42 12.61
N MET A 219 11.43 10.61 11.58
CA MET A 219 10.84 9.27 11.69
C MET A 219 11.89 8.24 12.14
N THR A 220 12.28 8.31 13.42
CA THR A 220 13.41 7.53 13.97
C THR A 220 13.11 6.04 14.20
N ALA A 221 11.85 5.63 14.12
CA ALA A 221 11.41 4.23 14.22
C ALA A 221 10.79 3.73 12.90
N SER A 222 11.33 4.21 11.77
CA SER A 222 11.00 3.75 10.41
C SER A 222 12.25 3.26 9.68
N THR A 223 12.15 2.15 8.95
CA THR A 223 13.23 1.62 8.12
C THR A 223 12.74 0.58 7.11
N TYR A 224 13.47 0.41 6.01
CA TYR A 224 13.31 -0.72 5.08
C TYR A 224 14.06 -2.00 5.52
N ARG A 225 14.87 -1.92 6.58
CA ARG A 225 15.71 -3.03 7.06
C ARG A 225 15.48 -3.29 8.55
N PRO A 226 14.24 -3.62 8.96
CA PRO A 226 13.86 -3.65 10.37
C PRO A 226 14.70 -4.62 11.21
N ALA A 227 15.04 -5.80 10.67
CA ALA A 227 15.88 -6.78 11.36
C ALA A 227 17.30 -6.28 11.68
N LEU A 228 17.78 -5.23 10.99
CA LEU A 228 19.10 -4.62 11.23
C LEU A 228 19.03 -3.42 12.20
N VAL A 229 17.84 -3.06 12.69
CA VAL A 229 17.61 -1.88 13.53
C VAL A 229 16.92 -2.32 14.84
N PRO A 230 17.69 -2.68 15.89
CA PRO A 230 17.15 -3.35 17.07
C PRO A 230 16.00 -2.62 17.78
N HIS A 231 16.05 -1.28 17.88
CA HIS A 231 14.98 -0.52 18.54
C HIS A 231 13.68 -0.48 17.74
N VAL A 232 13.73 -0.65 16.41
CA VAL A 232 12.54 -0.85 15.57
C VAL A 232 12.06 -2.30 15.73
N TRP A 233 12.97 -3.26 15.54
CA TRP A 233 12.62 -4.69 15.58
C TRP A 233 11.97 -5.11 16.90
N ASN A 234 12.48 -4.61 18.03
CA ASN A 234 11.98 -4.93 19.36
C ASN A 234 10.62 -4.30 19.68
N ARG A 235 10.12 -3.38 18.85
CA ARG A 235 8.80 -2.74 18.99
C ARG A 235 7.78 -3.31 18.00
N ARG A 236 8.18 -4.25 17.14
CA ARG A 236 7.30 -4.74 16.08
C ARG A 236 6.13 -5.52 16.65
N LEU A 237 4.95 -5.32 16.07
CA LEU A 237 3.93 -6.36 16.12
C LEU A 237 4.44 -7.54 15.30
N GLN A 238 4.54 -8.72 15.91
CA GLN A 238 5.10 -9.90 15.26
C GLN A 238 4.26 -10.30 14.03
N MET A 239 4.93 -10.61 12.92
CA MET A 239 4.24 -11.19 11.77
C MET A 239 3.84 -12.63 12.07
N VAL A 240 2.58 -12.95 11.83
CA VAL A 240 2.00 -14.27 12.06
C VAL A 240 1.21 -14.74 10.86
N GLU A 241 1.02 -16.05 10.73
CA GLU A 241 0.17 -16.67 9.71
C GLU A 241 -0.90 -17.51 10.38
N ARG A 242 -2.13 -17.42 9.89
CA ARG A 242 -3.20 -18.34 10.27
C ARG A 242 -3.00 -19.66 9.52
N LYS A 243 -2.85 -20.75 10.27
CA LYS A 243 -2.85 -22.11 9.73
C LYS A 243 -4.01 -22.90 10.30
N VAL A 244 -4.69 -23.65 9.43
CA VAL A 244 -5.61 -24.70 9.87
C VAL A 244 -4.79 -25.93 10.22
N ASP A 245 -4.89 -26.41 11.46
CA ASP A 245 -4.20 -27.65 11.85
C ASP A 245 -4.94 -28.84 11.24
N ALA A 246 -4.35 -29.45 10.21
CA ALA A 246 -4.89 -30.64 9.55
C ALA A 246 -4.80 -31.92 10.43
N SER A 247 -4.08 -31.87 11.56
CA SER A 247 -3.91 -32.98 12.49
C SER A 247 -4.80 -32.89 13.73
N ALA A 248 -5.40 -31.72 14.01
CA ALA A 248 -6.36 -31.55 15.08
C ALA A 248 -7.73 -32.08 14.65
N THR A 249 -8.32 -32.96 15.47
CA THR A 249 -9.64 -33.58 15.20
C THR A 249 -10.81 -32.59 15.16
N ASP A 250 -10.58 -31.32 15.55
CA ASP A 250 -11.55 -30.24 15.55
C ASP A 250 -11.36 -29.20 14.41
N GLY A 251 -10.30 -29.33 13.59
CA GLY A 251 -9.99 -28.40 12.51
C GLY A 251 -9.71 -26.96 12.96
N LYS A 252 -9.29 -26.75 14.23
CA LYS A 252 -9.11 -25.41 14.78
C LYS A 252 -7.91 -24.70 14.15
N ALA A 253 -8.11 -23.47 13.69
CA ALA A 253 -7.03 -22.63 13.20
C ALA A 253 -6.15 -22.09 14.35
N CYS A 254 -4.86 -21.97 14.11
CA CYS A 254 -3.89 -21.38 15.03
C CYS A 254 -3.02 -20.33 14.34
N LEU A 255 -2.36 -19.49 15.13
CA LEU A 255 -1.39 -18.51 14.64
C LEU A 255 0.02 -19.06 14.82
N VAL A 256 0.82 -18.99 13.76
CA VAL A 256 2.23 -19.42 13.78
C VAL A 256 3.17 -18.25 13.44
N PRO A 257 4.40 -18.21 13.97
CA PRO A 257 5.34 -17.13 13.69
C PRO A 257 5.73 -17.10 12.20
N ARG A 258 5.76 -15.89 11.63
CA ARG A 258 6.20 -15.60 10.26
C ARG A 258 7.02 -14.31 10.16
N ASP A 259 7.80 -13.99 11.19
CA ASP A 259 8.70 -12.82 11.18
C ASP A 259 9.68 -12.83 10.00
N LYS A 260 10.03 -14.01 9.49
CA LYS A 260 10.82 -14.16 8.28
C LYS A 260 10.15 -13.61 7.02
N ASP A 261 8.92 -13.12 7.08
CA ASP A 261 8.22 -12.42 5.99
C ASP A 261 8.04 -10.92 6.31
N THR A 262 8.62 -10.46 7.43
CA THR A 262 8.71 -9.04 7.77
C THR A 262 9.84 -8.41 6.97
N TYR A 263 9.52 -8.03 5.74
CA TYR A 263 10.43 -7.31 4.85
C TYR A 263 9.85 -5.99 4.38
N GLY A 264 10.73 -5.11 3.91
CA GLY A 264 10.36 -3.81 3.38
C GLY A 264 10.07 -2.79 4.48
N LEU A 265 9.24 -1.82 4.13
CA LEU A 265 9.00 -0.64 4.95
C LEU A 265 8.27 -0.99 6.25
N THR A 266 8.96 -0.85 7.37
CA THR A 266 8.41 -0.95 8.72
C THR A 266 8.43 0.42 9.38
N CYS A 267 7.32 0.85 9.96
CA CYS A 267 7.18 2.15 10.61
C CYS A 267 6.49 2.01 11.97
N SER A 268 6.83 2.90 12.90
CA SER A 268 5.99 3.13 14.09
C SER A 268 4.72 3.88 13.71
N ILE A 269 3.68 3.71 14.53
CA ILE A 269 2.41 4.43 14.39
C ILE A 269 2.60 5.95 14.49
N SER A 270 3.47 6.42 15.38
CA SER A 270 3.78 7.86 15.48
C SER A 270 4.54 8.39 14.28
N ASP A 271 5.44 7.60 13.69
CA ASP A 271 6.16 8.02 12.47
C ASP A 271 5.23 8.12 11.27
N LEU A 272 4.29 7.16 11.12
CA LEU A 272 3.22 7.27 10.13
C LEU A 272 2.41 8.56 10.34
N ALA A 273 2.06 8.90 11.58
CA ALA A 273 1.35 10.14 11.88
C ALA A 273 2.11 11.40 11.45
N ARG A 274 3.45 11.42 11.60
CA ARG A 274 4.29 12.54 11.13
C ARG A 274 4.22 12.69 9.62
N LEU A 275 4.30 11.59 8.88
CA LEU A 275 4.19 11.62 7.41
C LEU A 275 2.82 12.12 6.95
N PHE A 276 1.75 11.60 7.54
CA PHE A 276 0.40 12.02 7.20
C PHE A 276 0.15 13.49 7.52
N GLY A 277 0.62 13.96 8.69
CA GLY A 277 0.57 15.37 9.04
C GLY A 277 1.35 16.24 8.05
N ASP A 278 2.54 15.81 7.62
CA ASP A 278 3.33 16.56 6.65
C ASP A 278 2.66 16.62 5.26
N ILE A 279 2.20 15.50 4.71
CA ILE A 279 1.70 15.44 3.34
C ILE A 279 0.36 16.17 3.15
N MET A 280 -0.45 16.25 4.21
CA MET A 280 -1.70 17.02 4.22
C MET A 280 -1.49 18.50 4.63
N SER A 281 -0.33 18.85 5.18
CA SER A 281 -0.03 20.22 5.62
C SER A 281 0.18 21.15 4.41
N PRO A 282 -0.34 22.40 4.47
CA PRO A 282 0.02 23.42 3.47
C PRO A 282 1.53 23.71 3.45
N ASP A 283 2.22 23.51 4.58
CA ASP A 283 3.66 23.67 4.76
C ASP A 283 4.42 22.31 4.67
N CYS A 284 3.96 21.40 3.81
CA CYS A 284 4.59 20.10 3.59
C CYS A 284 6.09 20.24 3.29
N LYS A 285 6.91 19.55 4.07
CA LYS A 285 8.37 19.53 3.92
C LYS A 285 8.81 18.61 2.81
N LEU A 286 8.09 17.51 2.60
CA LEU A 286 8.48 16.47 1.65
C LEU A 286 8.20 16.84 0.19
N LEU A 287 7.08 17.52 -0.07
CA LEU A 287 6.65 17.98 -1.40
C LEU A 287 6.15 19.41 -1.27
N GLN A 288 6.99 20.36 -1.65
CA GLN A 288 6.71 21.79 -1.44
C GLN A 288 5.74 22.36 -2.47
N ARG A 289 5.61 21.72 -3.63
CA ARG A 289 4.74 22.19 -4.71
C ARG A 289 3.36 21.57 -4.62
N GLN A 290 2.34 22.44 -4.68
CA GLN A 290 0.95 22.03 -4.55
C GLN A 290 0.55 21.03 -5.64
N GLU A 291 0.96 21.26 -6.88
CA GLU A 291 0.62 20.41 -8.02
C GLU A 291 1.12 18.97 -7.88
N HIS A 292 2.23 18.75 -7.16
CA HIS A 292 2.76 17.40 -6.91
C HIS A 292 2.05 16.72 -5.74
N ARG A 293 1.69 17.48 -4.69
CA ARG A 293 0.83 16.97 -3.63
C ARG A 293 -0.55 16.59 -4.14
N ASP A 294 -1.10 17.37 -5.09
CA ASP A 294 -2.39 17.10 -5.70
C ASP A 294 -2.44 15.73 -6.38
N LEU A 295 -1.33 15.23 -6.95
CA LEU A 295 -1.27 13.88 -7.54
C LEU A 295 -1.63 12.77 -6.54
N LEU A 296 -1.43 13.00 -5.24
CA LEU A 296 -1.74 12.04 -4.17
C LEU A 296 -3.21 12.08 -3.74
N PHE A 297 -3.95 13.13 -4.11
CA PHE A 297 -5.30 13.41 -3.58
C PHE A 297 -6.34 13.78 -4.65
N THR A 298 -5.98 13.73 -5.93
CA THR A 298 -6.88 14.06 -7.03
C THR A 298 -6.93 12.90 -8.02
N PRO A 299 -8.11 12.61 -8.61
CA PRO A 299 -8.25 11.55 -9.60
C PRO A 299 -7.35 11.81 -10.80
N GLN A 300 -6.60 10.80 -11.23
CA GLN A 300 -5.62 10.92 -12.31
C GLN A 300 -6.01 10.17 -13.58
N LEU A 301 -6.99 9.25 -13.51
CA LEU A 301 -7.50 8.59 -14.70
C LEU A 301 -8.67 9.37 -15.26
N THR A 302 -8.63 9.67 -16.56
CA THR A 302 -9.75 10.32 -17.25
C THR A 302 -11.00 9.43 -17.16
N PRO A 303 -12.13 9.93 -16.63
CA PRO A 303 -13.36 9.14 -16.54
C PRO A 303 -13.77 8.58 -17.90
N GLY A 304 -14.05 7.28 -17.94
CA GLY A 304 -14.44 6.56 -19.16
C GLY A 304 -13.29 6.23 -20.13
N SER A 305 -12.03 6.61 -19.83
CA SER A 305 -10.87 6.11 -20.59
C SER A 305 -10.68 4.60 -20.44
N GLN A 306 -9.87 3.99 -21.31
CA GLN A 306 -9.56 2.55 -21.23
C GLN A 306 -8.92 2.18 -19.89
N ALA A 307 -7.95 2.96 -19.40
CA ALA A 307 -7.34 2.74 -18.09
C ALA A 307 -8.36 2.85 -16.93
N HIS A 308 -9.28 3.82 -16.98
CA HIS A 308 -10.34 3.95 -15.97
C HIS A 308 -11.31 2.77 -16.00
N GLN A 309 -11.71 2.31 -17.19
CA GLN A 309 -12.57 1.13 -17.33
C GLN A 309 -11.86 -0.15 -16.86
N SER A 310 -10.55 -0.28 -17.15
CA SER A 310 -9.70 -1.39 -16.68
C SER A 310 -9.63 -1.43 -15.15
N LEU A 311 -9.42 -0.28 -14.49
CA LEU A 311 -9.46 -0.19 -13.03
C LEU A 311 -10.80 -0.71 -12.46
N LEU A 312 -11.92 -0.25 -13.03
CA LEU A 312 -13.26 -0.64 -12.56
C LEU A 312 -13.63 -2.09 -12.86
N ALA A 313 -12.91 -2.75 -13.77
CA ALA A 313 -13.10 -4.17 -14.04
C ALA A 313 -12.41 -5.07 -13.00
N GLU A 314 -11.40 -4.54 -12.30
CA GLU A 314 -10.60 -5.28 -11.31
C GLU A 314 -10.97 -4.89 -9.88
N THR A 315 -11.91 -5.64 -9.30
CA THR A 315 -12.45 -5.33 -7.96
C THR A 315 -11.39 -5.32 -6.87
N THR A 316 -10.31 -6.09 -6.99
CA THR A 316 -9.23 -6.16 -5.97
C THR A 316 -8.57 -4.81 -5.67
N ASN A 317 -8.57 -3.86 -6.62
CA ASN A 317 -7.88 -2.59 -6.45
C ASN A 317 -8.65 -1.54 -5.62
N TYR A 318 -9.91 -1.81 -5.26
CA TYR A 318 -10.72 -0.94 -4.39
C TYR A 318 -11.66 -1.72 -3.45
N GLY A 319 -11.96 -2.97 -3.79
CA GLY A 319 -12.87 -3.86 -3.08
C GLY A 319 -12.42 -4.16 -1.66
N PHE A 320 -11.14 -4.01 -1.34
CA PHE A 320 -10.63 -4.13 0.04
C PHE A 320 -11.31 -3.19 1.04
N LEU A 321 -11.99 -2.14 0.58
CA LEU A 321 -12.81 -1.25 1.41
C LEU A 321 -14.17 -1.85 1.81
N LEU A 322 -14.54 -2.99 1.22
CA LEU A 322 -15.78 -3.73 1.46
C LEU A 322 -15.52 -4.99 2.30
N PRO A 323 -16.50 -5.44 3.09
CA PRO A 323 -16.37 -6.67 3.84
C PRO A 323 -16.28 -7.90 2.93
N LEU A 324 -15.69 -8.96 3.44
CA LEU A 324 -15.60 -10.28 2.83
C LEU A 324 -16.68 -11.22 3.38
N GLU A 325 -17.21 -12.07 2.51
CA GLU A 325 -18.10 -13.16 2.89
C GLU A 325 -17.30 -14.44 3.18
N GLN A 326 -17.65 -15.15 4.26
CA GLN A 326 -16.94 -16.37 4.65
C GLN A 326 -17.15 -17.48 3.62
N GLY A 327 -16.06 -18.06 3.12
CA GLY A 327 -16.12 -19.18 2.16
C GLY A 327 -16.41 -18.74 0.72
N VAL A 328 -16.41 -17.43 0.47
CA VAL A 328 -16.59 -16.81 -0.85
C VAL A 328 -15.26 -16.15 -1.23
N SER A 329 -14.88 -16.18 -2.52
CA SER A 329 -13.68 -15.47 -2.95
C SER A 329 -13.85 -13.96 -2.74
N HIS A 330 -12.73 -13.25 -2.61
CA HIS A 330 -12.76 -11.79 -2.47
C HIS A 330 -13.34 -11.12 -3.71
N GLU A 331 -13.01 -11.61 -4.91
CA GLU A 331 -13.57 -11.12 -6.18
C GLU A 331 -15.11 -11.13 -6.19
N VAL A 332 -15.71 -12.21 -5.67
CA VAL A 332 -17.17 -12.35 -5.59
C VAL A 332 -17.73 -11.51 -4.45
N SER A 333 -17.07 -11.50 -3.28
CA SER A 333 -17.50 -10.69 -2.12
C SER A 333 -17.55 -9.20 -2.45
N TRP A 334 -16.68 -8.72 -3.35
CA TRP A 334 -16.55 -7.32 -3.72
C TRP A 334 -17.24 -6.96 -5.04
N ALA A 335 -17.93 -7.90 -5.67
CA ALA A 335 -18.64 -7.63 -6.91
C ALA A 335 -19.83 -6.69 -6.66
N LEU A 336 -19.74 -5.47 -7.19
CA LEU A 336 -20.82 -4.48 -7.18
C LEU A 336 -21.35 -4.29 -8.60
N THR A 337 -22.68 -4.26 -8.74
CA THR A 337 -23.36 -3.97 -10.01
C THR A 337 -24.37 -2.83 -9.81
N PRO A 338 -24.18 -1.66 -10.44
CA PRO A 338 -23.00 -1.27 -11.23
C PRO A 338 -21.72 -1.15 -10.38
N PRO A 339 -20.52 -1.10 -11.00
CA PRO A 339 -19.27 -0.81 -10.29
C PRO A 339 -19.33 0.52 -9.53
N PRO A 340 -18.58 0.67 -8.42
CA PRO A 340 -18.52 1.92 -7.69
C PRO A 340 -17.81 3.02 -8.49
N ALA A 341 -18.09 4.28 -8.15
CA ALA A 341 -17.42 5.47 -8.66
C ALA A 341 -16.04 5.61 -8.00
N MET A 342 -15.05 4.99 -8.62
CA MET A 342 -13.67 4.91 -8.16
C MET A 342 -12.70 5.41 -9.22
N ASN A 343 -11.63 6.05 -8.77
CA ASN A 343 -10.51 6.47 -9.60
C ASN A 343 -9.19 6.07 -8.93
N TRP A 344 -8.07 6.53 -9.48
CA TRP A 344 -6.73 6.28 -8.96
C TRP A 344 -5.94 7.57 -8.77
N THR A 345 -5.09 7.59 -7.75
CA THR A 345 -4.13 8.66 -7.48
C THR A 345 -2.71 8.07 -7.43
N ALA A 346 -1.69 8.93 -7.34
CA ALA A 346 -0.33 8.48 -7.05
C ALA A 346 -0.15 7.92 -5.62
N ALA A 347 -1.19 7.87 -4.79
CA ALA A 347 -1.16 7.24 -3.46
C ALA A 347 -2.02 5.96 -3.37
N GLY A 348 -2.98 5.74 -4.27
CA GLY A 348 -3.88 4.60 -4.24
C GLY A 348 -5.26 4.89 -4.81
N ALA A 349 -6.23 4.02 -4.49
CA ALA A 349 -7.62 4.11 -4.90
C ALA A 349 -8.27 5.40 -4.39
N PHE A 350 -9.15 6.00 -5.19
CA PHE A 350 -9.80 7.28 -4.91
C PHE A 350 -11.32 7.14 -4.99
N VAL A 351 -12.02 7.53 -3.92
CA VAL A 351 -13.50 7.52 -3.87
C VAL A 351 -14.04 8.80 -4.50
N GLU A 352 -14.76 8.69 -5.63
CA GLU A 352 -15.29 9.85 -6.36
C GLU A 352 -16.64 10.34 -5.84
N GLU A 353 -17.48 9.43 -5.34
CA GLU A 353 -18.85 9.76 -4.90
C GLU A 353 -19.17 9.24 -3.50
N ASP A 354 -19.92 10.04 -2.73
CA ASP A 354 -20.42 9.64 -1.42
C ASP A 354 -21.38 8.46 -1.55
N GLY A 355 -21.22 7.45 -0.70
CA GLY A 355 -22.10 6.28 -0.67
C GLY A 355 -21.88 5.27 -1.79
N THR A 356 -20.87 5.48 -2.65
CA THR A 356 -20.56 4.55 -3.75
C THR A 356 -20.04 3.19 -3.29
N LEU A 357 -19.46 3.14 -2.08
CA LEU A 357 -19.05 1.93 -1.38
C LEU A 357 -20.07 1.64 -0.25
N PRO A 358 -21.06 0.74 -0.48
CA PRO A 358 -22.19 0.57 0.42
C PRO A 358 -21.77 0.17 1.85
N GLY A 359 -22.36 0.82 2.85
CA GLY A 359 -22.15 0.46 4.25
C GLY A 359 -20.78 0.82 4.82
N THR A 360 -19.88 1.46 4.06
CA THR A 360 -18.54 1.83 4.54
C THR A 360 -18.51 3.17 5.26
N GLY A 361 -19.40 4.11 4.90
CA GLY A 361 -19.39 5.48 5.43
C GLY A 361 -18.18 6.32 4.98
N ILE A 362 -17.37 5.81 4.05
CA ILE A 362 -16.20 6.52 3.53
C ILE A 362 -16.68 7.67 2.62
N PRO A 363 -16.28 8.92 2.88
CA PRO A 363 -16.72 10.07 2.09
C PRO A 363 -15.96 10.17 0.76
N LYS A 364 -16.54 10.89 -0.20
CA LYS A 364 -15.86 11.30 -1.43
C LYS A 364 -14.56 12.05 -1.15
N GLY A 365 -13.62 12.01 -2.08
CA GLY A 365 -12.31 12.63 -1.92
C GLY A 365 -11.36 11.84 -1.03
N THR A 366 -11.76 10.63 -0.62
CA THR A 366 -10.92 9.76 0.20
C THR A 366 -10.01 8.91 -0.68
N VAL A 367 -8.73 8.94 -0.38
CA VAL A 367 -7.70 8.07 -0.95
C VAL A 367 -7.49 6.89 -0.01
N ALA A 368 -7.34 5.68 -0.54
CA ALA A 368 -7.14 4.49 0.26
C ALA A 368 -6.12 3.54 -0.36
N PHE A 369 -5.50 2.75 0.51
CA PHE A 369 -4.68 1.64 0.10
C PHE A 369 -4.60 0.58 1.19
N GLU A 370 -4.01 -0.55 0.85
CA GLU A 370 -3.90 -1.68 1.75
C GLU A 370 -2.52 -2.36 1.74
N GLY A 371 -2.30 -3.18 2.76
CA GLY A 371 -1.12 -4.00 2.94
C GLY A 371 -1.51 -5.45 3.17
N HIS A 372 -0.71 -6.36 2.61
CA HIS A 372 -0.95 -7.80 2.63
C HIS A 372 -1.21 -8.35 4.06
N PRO A 373 -0.58 -7.85 5.13
CA PRO A 373 -0.88 -8.28 6.50
C PRO A 373 -2.21 -7.72 7.07
N ASN A 374 -3.24 -7.60 6.23
CA ASN A 374 -4.57 -7.04 6.54
C ASN A 374 -4.51 -5.62 7.13
N ILE A 375 -3.69 -4.76 6.52
CA ILE A 375 -3.59 -3.34 6.85
C ILE A 375 -4.46 -2.56 5.88
N ILE A 376 -5.28 -1.64 6.38
CA ILE A 376 -6.02 -0.71 5.52
C ILE A 376 -5.85 0.69 6.08
N TRP A 377 -5.56 1.65 5.20
CA TRP A 377 -5.62 3.06 5.55
C TRP A 377 -6.48 3.85 4.57
N THR A 378 -7.01 4.96 5.07
CA THR A 378 -7.75 5.95 4.30
C THR A 378 -7.25 7.36 4.67
N MET A 379 -7.21 8.26 3.70
CA MET A 379 -6.84 9.67 3.87
C MET A 379 -7.85 10.56 3.14
N ASN A 380 -8.32 11.60 3.79
CA ASN A 380 -9.16 12.62 3.15
C ASN A 380 -8.58 14.00 3.48
N ARG A 381 -8.02 14.66 2.47
CA ARG A 381 -7.36 15.95 2.62
C ARG A 381 -8.34 17.07 2.96
N GLU A 382 -9.53 17.08 2.37
CA GLU A 382 -10.57 18.09 2.64
C GLU A 382 -11.05 18.03 4.09
N ARG A 383 -11.23 16.82 4.61
CA ARG A 383 -11.60 16.59 6.01
C ARG A 383 -10.42 16.66 6.97
N GLY A 384 -9.18 16.71 6.47
CA GLY A 384 -7.97 16.65 7.28
C GLY A 384 -7.91 15.40 8.17
N ARG A 385 -8.32 14.25 7.63
CA ARG A 385 -8.42 12.98 8.37
C ARG A 385 -7.59 11.90 7.72
N MET A 386 -6.90 11.14 8.54
CA MET A 386 -6.31 9.87 8.15
C MET A 386 -6.67 8.78 9.15
N MET A 387 -6.98 7.59 8.67
CA MET A 387 -7.35 6.44 9.50
C MET A 387 -6.54 5.23 9.06
N LEU A 388 -6.02 4.46 10.01
CA LEU A 388 -5.34 3.19 9.76
C LEU A 388 -5.80 2.13 10.73
N PHE A 389 -6.14 0.97 10.19
CA PHE A 389 -6.14 -0.28 10.91
C PHE A 389 -4.89 -1.06 10.52
N GLY A 390 -4.09 -1.47 11.51
CA GLY A 390 -2.88 -2.24 11.32
C GLY A 390 -2.89 -3.53 12.13
N THR A 391 -2.76 -4.66 11.45
CA THR A 391 -2.35 -5.94 12.06
C THR A 391 -1.17 -6.51 11.28
N GLN A 392 -0.67 -7.67 11.68
CA GLN A 392 0.43 -8.39 11.01
C GLN A 392 0.06 -9.86 10.83
N LEU A 393 -1.11 -10.11 10.24
CA LEU A 393 -1.65 -11.44 9.99
C LEU A 393 -1.63 -11.77 8.50
N LEU A 394 -1.07 -12.94 8.17
CA LEU A 394 -1.14 -13.59 6.86
C LEU A 394 -2.15 -14.76 6.87
N PRO A 395 -2.73 -15.12 5.73
CA PRO A 395 -2.61 -14.45 4.43
C PRO A 395 -3.37 -13.10 4.42
N GLY A 396 -3.12 -12.29 3.39
CA GLY A 396 -3.99 -11.16 3.07
C GLY A 396 -5.42 -11.62 2.84
N TYR A 397 -6.37 -10.71 3.11
CA TYR A 397 -7.80 -10.98 3.01
C TYR A 397 -8.28 -12.10 3.95
N ASP A 398 -7.64 -12.25 5.11
CA ASP A 398 -8.16 -13.10 6.17
C ASP A 398 -9.51 -12.53 6.63
N VAL A 399 -10.60 -13.24 6.35
CA VAL A 399 -11.98 -12.74 6.52
C VAL A 399 -12.21 -12.08 7.88
N LYS A 400 -11.66 -12.66 8.97
CA LYS A 400 -11.83 -12.11 10.32
C LYS A 400 -11.04 -10.80 10.50
N ALA A 401 -9.77 -10.79 10.10
CA ALA A 401 -8.94 -9.60 10.21
C ALA A 401 -9.42 -8.47 9.29
N HIS A 402 -9.72 -8.80 8.04
CA HIS A 402 -10.20 -7.87 7.02
C HIS A 402 -11.51 -7.20 7.44
N ASN A 403 -12.49 -7.99 7.88
CA ASN A 403 -13.79 -7.43 8.29
C ASN A 403 -13.68 -6.58 9.55
N LEU A 404 -12.73 -6.88 10.44
CA LEU A 404 -12.44 -6.01 11.58
C LEU A 404 -11.80 -4.69 11.14
N ALA A 405 -10.94 -4.70 10.11
CA ALA A 405 -10.37 -3.50 9.52
C ALA A 405 -11.45 -2.62 8.85
N VAL A 406 -12.33 -3.21 8.04
CA VAL A 406 -13.47 -2.50 7.43
C VAL A 406 -14.40 -1.95 8.50
N ARG A 407 -14.67 -2.71 9.56
CA ARG A 407 -15.48 -2.24 10.69
C ARG A 407 -14.83 -1.07 11.42
N PHE A 408 -13.52 -1.12 11.65
CA PHE A 408 -12.78 0.01 12.20
C PHE A 408 -12.99 1.27 11.37
N LEU A 409 -12.79 1.18 10.05
CA LEU A 409 -12.94 2.32 9.14
C LEU A 409 -14.36 2.88 9.19
N TYR A 410 -15.38 2.01 9.18
CA TYR A 410 -16.78 2.42 9.31
C TYR A 410 -17.03 3.21 10.61
N ASP A 411 -16.63 2.64 11.76
CA ASP A 411 -16.84 3.30 13.05
C ASP A 411 -16.01 4.59 13.18
N ALA A 412 -14.81 4.62 12.61
CA ALA A 412 -13.93 5.78 12.63
C ALA A 412 -14.44 6.92 11.74
N TRP A 413 -14.86 6.66 10.49
CA TRP A 413 -15.50 7.66 9.63
C TRP A 413 -16.81 8.19 10.20
N ARG A 414 -17.61 7.33 10.83
CA ARG A 414 -18.85 7.79 11.49
C ARG A 414 -18.60 8.65 12.74
N THR A 415 -17.49 8.42 13.44
CA THR A 415 -17.19 9.11 14.71
C THR A 415 -16.38 10.39 14.49
N PHE A 416 -15.40 10.35 13.58
CA PHE A 416 -14.39 11.40 13.40
C PHE A 416 -14.37 12.02 12.01
N GLY A 417 -15.17 11.50 11.08
CA GLY A 417 -15.16 11.84 9.66
C GLY A 417 -15.58 13.25 9.34
#